data_AF-A0A350QS28-F1
#
_entry.id   AF-A0A350QS28-F1
#
_cell.length_a   1.000
_cell.length_b   1.000
_cell.length_c   1.000
_cell.angle_alpha   90.00
_cell.angle_beta   90.00
_cell.angle_gamma   90.00
#
_symmetry.space_group_name_H-M   'P 1'
#
loop_
_entity.id
_entity.type
_entity.pdbx_description
1 polymer ?
#
loop_
_entity_poly.entity_id
_entity_poly.type
_entity_poly.pdbx_seq_one_letter_code
_entity_poly.pdbx_strand_id
1 'polypeptide(L)'
;IPDIEIYSIDEVFLDLRTLSGRNVDLLCRRARRAVLQWTGIPISIGIGTTKTLAKLANRIAKKDPSTGGVHRMPEHETDRTCTLESIAVEDVWGIG
;
A
#
# COMPACT_ATOMS: atom_id res chain seq x y z
N ILE A 1 13.54 11.81 -7.05
CA ILE A 1 13.24 10.36 -6.89
C ILE A 1 12.81 10.21 -5.43
N PRO A 2 11.67 9.57 -5.11
CA PRO A 2 11.25 9.41 -3.72
C PRO A 2 12.28 8.61 -2.93
N ASP A 3 12.40 8.87 -1.63
CA ASP A 3 13.26 8.07 -0.75
C ASP A 3 12.71 6.65 -0.64
N ILE A 4 13.61 5.67 -0.66
CA ILE A 4 13.31 4.25 -0.71
C ILE A 4 13.97 3.56 0.47
N GLU A 5 13.20 2.78 1.22
CA GLU A 5 13.68 1.93 2.31
C GLU A 5 13.41 0.47 1.97
N ILE A 6 14.48 -0.30 1.72
CA ILE A 6 14.40 -1.74 1.44
C ILE A 6 14.13 -2.46 2.76
N TYR A 7 12.97 -3.12 2.86
CA TYR A 7 12.55 -3.83 4.07
C TYR A 7 12.93 -5.32 4.02
N SER A 8 12.74 -5.96 2.87
CA SER A 8 13.12 -7.35 2.60
C SER A 8 13.48 -7.52 1.12
N ILE A 9 13.77 -8.75 0.71
CA ILE A 9 14.06 -9.09 -0.69
C ILE A 9 12.88 -8.75 -1.64
N ASP A 10 11.66 -8.80 -1.14
CA ASP A 10 10.41 -8.64 -1.89
C ASP A 10 9.58 -7.42 -1.47
N GLU A 11 10.07 -6.62 -0.50
CA GLU A 11 9.30 -5.50 0.05
C GLU A 11 10.15 -4.26 0.28
N VAL A 12 9.53 -3.11 -0.02
CA VAL A 12 10.14 -1.80 0.05
C VAL A 12 9.11 -0.76 0.47
N PHE A 13 9.50 0.20 1.28
CA PHE A 13 8.71 1.40 1.57
C PHE A 13 9.20 2.55 0.71
N LEU A 14 8.25 3.33 0.18
CA LEU A 14 8.54 4.55 -0.58
C LEU A 14 7.98 5.76 0.16
N ASP A 15 8.79 6.79 0.30
CA ASP A 15 8.33 8.07 0.83
C ASP A 15 7.68 8.91 -0.28
N LEU A 16 6.36 9.06 -0.18
CA LEU A 16 5.54 9.77 -1.15
C LEU A 16 5.40 11.27 -0.84
N ARG A 17 6.00 11.80 0.24
CA ARG A 17 5.91 13.23 0.62
C ARG A 17 6.39 14.15 -0.50
N THR A 18 7.46 13.76 -1.20
CA THR A 18 8.02 14.49 -2.34
C THR A 18 7.11 14.51 -3.58
N LEU A 19 6.02 13.72 -3.56
CA LEU A 19 5.04 13.60 -4.63
C LEU A 19 3.71 14.30 -4.29
N SER A 20 3.68 15.14 -3.24
CA SER A 20 2.51 15.93 -2.86
C SER A 20 1.92 16.69 -4.05
N GLY A 21 0.59 16.67 -4.20
CA GLY A 21 -0.12 17.31 -5.33
C GLY A 21 -0.12 16.50 -6.63
N ARG A 22 0.52 15.33 -6.68
CA ARG A 22 0.42 14.40 -7.81
C ARG A 22 -0.66 13.36 -7.53
N ASN A 23 -1.22 12.81 -8.61
CA ASN A 23 -2.11 11.66 -8.50
C ASN A 23 -1.29 10.39 -8.18
N VAL A 24 -1.07 10.17 -6.88
CA VAL A 24 -0.30 9.06 -6.33
C VAL A 24 -0.91 7.70 -6.73
N ASP A 25 -2.24 7.59 -6.74
CA ASP A 25 -2.92 6.36 -7.13
C ASP A 25 -2.62 5.95 -8.58
N LEU A 26 -2.64 6.92 -9.50
CA LEU A 26 -2.23 6.71 -10.89
C LEU A 26 -0.76 6.29 -10.98
N LEU A 27 0.12 6.91 -10.18
CA LEU A 27 1.54 6.55 -10.14
C LEU A 27 1.73 5.12 -9.67
N CYS A 28 1.08 4.71 -8.57
CA CYS A 28 1.15 3.34 -8.05
C CYS A 28 0.63 2.31 -9.06
N ARG A 29 -0.49 2.61 -9.74
CA ARG A 29 -1.02 1.74 -10.80
C ARG A 29 -0.05 1.61 -11.98
N ARG A 30 0.62 2.69 -12.37
CA ARG A 30 1.68 2.68 -13.39
C ARG A 30 2.91 1.89 -12.95
N ALA A 31 3.36 2.09 -11.72
CA ALA A 31 4.49 1.35 -11.15
C ALA A 31 4.21 -0.15 -11.13
N ARG A 32 3.04 -0.57 -10.64
CA ARG A 32 2.59 -1.97 -10.67
C ARG A 32 2.63 -2.55 -12.08
N ARG A 33 2.10 -1.83 -13.07
CA ARG A 33 2.12 -2.26 -14.48
C ARG A 33 3.54 -2.38 -15.01
N ALA A 34 4.41 -1.41 -14.70
CA ALA A 34 5.80 -1.42 -15.12
C ALA A 34 6.55 -2.61 -14.51
N VAL A 35 6.42 -2.86 -13.20
CA VAL A 35 7.05 -4.01 -12.55
C VAL A 35 6.59 -5.31 -13.21
N LEU A 36 5.28 -5.49 -13.39
CA LEU A 36 4.75 -6.68 -14.07
C LEU A 36 5.31 -6.83 -15.49
N GLN A 37 5.37 -5.74 -16.26
CA GLN A 37 5.88 -5.76 -17.63
C GLN A 37 7.36 -6.15 -17.71
N TRP A 38 8.19 -5.63 -16.80
CA TRP A 38 9.64 -5.79 -16.87
C TRP A 38 10.17 -7.03 -16.14
N THR A 39 9.48 -7.50 -15.11
CA THR A 39 9.94 -8.64 -14.29
C THR A 39 9.06 -9.87 -14.42
N GLY A 40 7.82 -9.73 -14.94
CA GLY A 40 6.82 -10.79 -14.91
C GLY A 40 6.20 -11.04 -13.54
N ILE A 41 6.62 -10.30 -12.50
CA ILE A 41 6.17 -10.52 -11.11
C ILE A 41 5.05 -9.53 -10.78
N PRO A 42 3.82 -10.00 -10.47
CA PRO A 42 2.76 -9.11 -10.03
C PRO A 42 3.04 -8.62 -8.61
N ILE A 43 2.91 -7.31 -8.40
CA ILE A 43 3.02 -6.69 -7.07
C ILE A 43 1.69 -6.11 -6.62
N SER A 44 1.57 -5.91 -5.31
CA SER A 44 0.50 -5.13 -4.68
C SER A 44 1.11 -3.91 -3.98
N ILE A 45 0.35 -2.82 -3.89
CA ILE A 45 0.81 -1.57 -3.30
C ILE A 45 -0.23 -1.07 -2.29
N GLY A 46 0.21 -0.87 -1.05
CA GLY A 46 -0.56 -0.22 0.00
C GLY A 46 -0.07 1.20 0.25
N ILE A 47 -1.01 2.14 0.42
CA ILE A 47 -0.71 3.56 0.69
C ILE A 47 -1.31 3.92 2.05
N GLY A 48 -0.52 4.53 2.92
CA GLY A 48 -0.96 4.98 4.24
C GLY A 48 -0.05 6.07 4.80
N THR A 49 -0.53 6.76 5.84
CA THR A 49 0.21 7.85 6.50
C THR A 49 1.34 7.35 7.40
N THR A 50 1.33 6.07 7.76
CA THR A 50 2.38 5.38 8.51
C THR A 50 2.74 4.06 7.82
N LYS A 51 3.92 3.49 8.14
CA LYS A 51 4.34 2.19 7.59
C LYS A 51 3.35 1.07 7.94
N THR A 52 2.82 1.05 9.17
CA THR A 52 1.83 0.06 9.61
C THR A 52 0.53 0.17 8.81
N LEU A 53 0.02 1.38 8.58
CA LEU A 53 -1.17 1.59 7.75
C LEU A 53 -0.91 1.25 6.29
N ALA A 54 0.27 1.53 5.76
CA ALA A 54 0.66 1.15 4.40
C ALA A 54 0.75 -0.38 4.24
N LYS A 55 1.34 -1.09 5.21
CA LYS A 55 1.35 -2.56 5.29
C LYS A 55 -0.06 -3.13 5.31
N LEU A 56 -0.94 -2.52 6.09
CA LEU A 56 -2.33 -2.95 6.21
C LEU A 56 -3.09 -2.76 4.91
N ALA A 57 -2.97 -1.58 4.28
CA ALA A 57 -3.51 -1.34 2.95
C ALA A 57 -2.97 -2.33 1.93
N ASN A 58 -1.68 -2.71 1.99
CA ASN A 58 -1.11 -3.70 1.09
C ASN A 58 -1.76 -5.08 1.29
N ARG A 59 -2.06 -5.46 2.55
CA ARG A 59 -2.81 -6.69 2.85
C ARG A 59 -4.21 -6.65 2.24
N ILE A 60 -4.93 -5.53 2.38
CA ILE A 60 -6.25 -5.34 1.74
C ILE A 60 -6.12 -5.45 0.23
N ALA A 61 -5.15 -4.77 -0.39
CA ALA A 61 -4.90 -4.82 -1.83
C ALA A 61 -4.63 -6.23 -2.36
N LYS A 62 -3.99 -7.09 -1.56
CA LYS A 62 -3.74 -8.51 -1.88
C LYS A 62 -5.01 -9.37 -1.75
N LYS A 63 -5.85 -9.11 -0.75
CA LYS A 63 -7.02 -9.92 -0.42
C LYS A 63 -8.27 -9.55 -1.22
N ASP A 64 -8.44 -8.27 -1.55
CA ASP A 64 -9.62 -7.75 -2.26
C ASP A 64 -9.28 -7.48 -3.75
N PRO A 65 -9.75 -8.31 -4.68
CA PRO A 65 -9.53 -8.13 -6.11
C PRO A 65 -10.10 -6.81 -6.66
N SER A 66 -11.13 -6.22 -6.02
CA SER A 66 -11.76 -4.98 -6.47
C SER A 66 -10.81 -3.79 -6.44
N THR A 67 -9.79 -3.84 -5.59
CA THR A 67 -8.74 -2.82 -5.48
C THR A 67 -7.86 -2.74 -6.75
N GLY A 68 -7.78 -3.83 -7.52
CA GLY A 68 -6.86 -3.95 -8.64
C GLY A 68 -5.39 -3.97 -8.21
N GLY A 69 -5.10 -4.43 -6.99
CA GLY A 69 -3.75 -4.54 -6.42
C GLY A 69 -3.17 -3.23 -5.91
N VAL A 70 -3.96 -2.16 -5.80
CA VAL A 70 -3.57 -0.89 -5.18
C VAL A 70 -4.66 -0.44 -4.23
N HIS A 71 -4.32 -0.25 -2.95
CA HIS A 71 -5.27 0.23 -1.95
C HIS A 71 -4.66 1.37 -1.14
N ARG A 72 -5.48 2.38 -0.85
CA ARG A 72 -5.13 3.53 -0.02
C ARG A 72 -5.99 3.49 1.23
N MET A 73 -5.36 3.57 2.40
CA MET A 73 -6.09 3.76 3.65
C MET A 73 -6.88 5.09 3.59
N PRO A 74 -8.14 5.11 4.02
CA PRO A 74 -8.92 6.34 4.07
C PRO A 74 -8.23 7.44 4.89
N GLU A 75 -8.34 8.67 4.40
CA GLU A 75 -7.78 9.84 5.07
C GLU A 75 -8.69 10.32 6.20
N HIS A 76 -10.01 10.26 5.99
CA HIS A 76 -11.01 10.57 7.00
C HIS A 76 -10.99 9.52 8.11
N GLU A 77 -11.00 10.00 9.36
CA GLU A 77 -10.88 9.16 10.54
C GLU A 77 -12.03 8.15 10.64
N THR A 78 -13.28 8.58 10.38
CA THR A 78 -14.45 7.69 10.44
C THR A 78 -14.32 6.51 9.49
N ASP A 79 -14.00 6.76 8.22
CA ASP A 79 -13.85 5.70 7.20
C ASP A 79 -12.67 4.78 7.52
N ARG A 80 -11.57 5.37 8.04
CA ARG A 80 -10.41 4.60 8.47
C ARG A 80 -10.76 3.70 9.65
N THR A 81 -11.49 4.20 10.64
CA THR A 81 -11.93 3.41 11.80
C THR A 81 -12.82 2.26 11.36
N CYS A 82 -13.83 2.50 10.50
CA CYS A 82 -14.66 1.42 9.96
C CYS A 82 -13.83 0.37 9.21
N THR A 83 -12.78 0.79 8.48
CA THR A 83 -11.85 -0.15 7.84
C THR A 83 -11.09 -0.97 8.87
N LEU A 84 -10.56 -0.33 9.92
CA LEU A 84 -9.78 -0.98 10.97
C LEU A 84 -10.62 -1.93 11.84
N GLU A 85 -11.88 -1.61 12.11
CA GLU A 85 -12.81 -2.47 12.86
C GLU A 85 -13.07 -3.81 12.17
N SER A 86 -12.94 -3.86 10.85
CA SER A 86 -13.10 -5.09 10.06
C SER A 86 -11.86 -6.00 10.08
N ILE A 87 -10.77 -5.58 10.73
CA ILE A 87 -9.48 -6.25 10.70
C ILE A 87 -9.21 -6.93 12.04
N ALA A 88 -8.91 -8.23 11.95
CA ALA A 88 -8.54 -9.03 13.11
C ALA A 88 -7.19 -8.58 13.69
N VAL A 89 -7.01 -8.68 15.01
CA VAL A 89 -5.79 -8.15 15.68
C VAL A 89 -4.53 -8.90 15.22
N GLU A 90 -4.65 -10.18 14.95
CA GLU A 90 -3.61 -11.05 14.37
C GLU A 90 -3.18 -10.62 12.96
N ASP A 91 -3.97 -9.79 12.28
CA ASP A 91 -3.64 -9.25 10.96
C ASP A 91 -2.86 -7.92 11.04
N VAL A 92 -2.63 -7.38 12.24
CA VAL A 92 -1.88 -6.14 12.46
C VAL A 92 -0.37 -6.43 12.45
N TRP A 93 0.35 -5.70 11.59
CA TRP A 93 1.79 -5.85 11.46
C TRP A 93 2.53 -5.58 12.78
N GLY A 94 3.28 -6.58 13.25
CA GLY A 94 4.06 -6.51 14.50
C GLY A 94 3.39 -7.19 15.71
N ILE A 95 2.17 -7.71 15.55
CA ILE A 95 1.47 -8.53 16.55
C ILE A 95 1.43 -9.98 16.03
N GLY A 96 1.86 -10.93 16.85
CA GLY A 96 1.93 -12.36 16.52
C GLY A 96 1.86 -13.24 17.75
#